data_AF-A0AAW2FTG0-F1
#
_entry.id   AF-A0AAW2FTG0-F1
#
_cell.length_a   1.000
_cell.length_b   1.000
_cell.length_c   1.000
_cell.angle_alpha   90.00
_cell.angle_beta   90.00
_cell.angle_gamma   90.00
#
_symmetry.space_group_name_H-M   'P 1'
#
loop_
_entity.id
_entity.type
_entity.pdbx_description
1 polymer ?
#
loop_
_entity_poly.entity_id
_entity_poly.type
_entity_poly.pdbx_seq_one_letter_code
_entity_poly.pdbx_strand_id
1 'polypeptide(L)'
;MGPVESAKEFCHNVTDILCKNEGLTNDEIADHLENIMDDQFNTELQDDSSTQVAEELLRFYRYCVQNDESTAKTEFEKLPPVQSWLSLEQPIRPSQPVRRESSSSDEDMDVDKNKQQEDGWTVVTHRRNK
;
A
#
# COMPACT_ATOMS: atom_id res chain seq x y z
N MET A 1 6.27 5.84 5.16
CA MET A 1 5.16 5.38 4.31
C MET A 1 3.92 5.36 5.17
N GLY A 2 2.83 5.98 4.69
CA GLY A 2 1.55 6.03 5.43
C GLY A 2 0.91 4.64 5.60
N PRO A 3 -0.26 4.58 6.27
CA PRO A 3 -1.02 3.34 6.43
C PRO A 3 -1.41 2.73 5.08
N VAL A 4 -1.52 1.40 5.02
CA VAL A 4 -2.02 0.70 3.82
C VAL A 4 -3.47 1.07 3.55
N GLU A 5 -4.22 1.32 4.61
CA GLU A 5 -5.61 1.78 4.59
C GLU A 5 -5.72 3.11 3.83
N SER A 6 -4.84 4.07 4.11
CA SER A 6 -4.80 5.36 3.41
C SER A 6 -4.52 5.20 1.92
N ALA A 7 -3.64 4.27 1.54
CA ALA A 7 -3.38 3.98 0.12
C ALA A 7 -4.59 3.34 -0.59
N LYS A 8 -5.41 2.56 0.12
CA LYS A 8 -6.66 2.00 -0.42
C LYS A 8 -7.75 3.05 -0.54
N GLU A 9 -7.85 3.94 0.44
CA GLU A 9 -8.77 5.08 0.44
C GLU A 9 -8.41 6.05 -0.69
N PHE A 10 -7.13 6.29 -0.93
CA PHE A 10 -6.63 7.07 -2.06
C PHE A 10 -7.16 6.54 -3.41
N CYS A 11 -7.01 5.25 -3.69
CA CYS A 11 -7.52 4.65 -4.93
C CYS A 11 -9.04 4.80 -5.08
N HIS A 12 -9.79 4.64 -3.99
CA HIS A 12 -11.25 4.85 -4.01
C HIS A 12 -11.60 6.32 -4.26
N ASN A 13 -10.92 7.26 -3.61
CA ASN A 13 -11.17 8.68 -3.75
C ASN A 13 -10.96 9.16 -5.20
N VAL A 14 -9.84 8.77 -5.80
CA VAL A 14 -9.51 9.08 -7.21
C VAL A 14 -10.57 8.51 -8.16
N THR A 15 -10.98 7.26 -7.93
CA THR A 15 -12.04 6.61 -8.74
C THR A 15 -13.38 7.34 -8.59
N ASP A 16 -13.75 7.69 -7.37
CA ASP A 16 -14.99 8.42 -7.07
C ASP A 16 -15.04 9.77 -7.79
N ILE A 17 -13.93 10.48 -7.84
CA ILE A 17 -13.85 11.80 -8.47
C ILE A 17 -13.99 11.70 -9.98
N LEU A 18 -13.30 10.74 -10.59
CA LEU A 18 -13.41 10.45 -12.02
C LEU A 18 -14.83 10.02 -12.41
N CYS A 19 -15.53 9.28 -11.55
CA CYS A 19 -16.89 8.80 -11.83
C CYS A 19 -17.98 9.85 -11.54
N LYS A 20 -17.79 10.71 -10.53
CA LYS A 20 -18.79 11.71 -10.11
C LYS A 20 -18.71 13.01 -10.91
N ASN A 21 -17.53 13.37 -11.42
CA ASN A 21 -17.34 14.58 -12.19
C ASN A 21 -17.16 14.22 -13.67
N GLU A 22 -18.02 14.76 -14.51
CA GLU A 22 -17.90 14.62 -15.96
C GLU A 22 -17.02 15.74 -16.52
N GLY A 23 -16.09 15.39 -17.42
CA GLY A 23 -15.29 16.39 -18.14
C GLY A 23 -14.13 17.00 -17.35
N LEU A 24 -13.61 16.30 -16.33
CA LEU A 24 -12.40 16.70 -15.62
C LEU A 24 -11.23 16.90 -16.60
N THR A 25 -10.53 18.00 -16.39
CA THR A 25 -9.27 18.30 -17.09
C THR A 25 -8.10 17.61 -16.40
N ASN A 26 -6.98 17.51 -17.12
CA ASN A 26 -5.76 16.93 -16.57
C ASN A 26 -5.27 17.70 -15.34
N ASP A 27 -5.26 19.03 -15.44
CA ASP A 27 -4.83 19.93 -14.37
C ASP A 27 -5.68 19.75 -13.09
N GLU A 28 -7.01 19.65 -13.23
CA GLU A 28 -7.90 19.44 -12.07
C GLU A 28 -7.64 18.12 -11.34
N ILE A 29 -7.33 17.05 -12.09
CA ILE A 29 -7.00 15.75 -11.48
C ILE A 29 -5.60 15.81 -10.86
N ALA A 30 -4.64 16.46 -11.51
CA ALA A 30 -3.29 16.62 -11.00
C ALA A 30 -3.29 17.41 -9.68
N ASP A 31 -3.97 18.56 -9.64
CA ASP A 31 -4.16 19.38 -8.43
C ASP A 31 -4.79 18.55 -7.31
N HIS A 32 -5.79 17.72 -7.63
CA HIS A 32 -6.44 16.89 -6.62
C HIS A 32 -5.52 15.77 -6.10
N LEU A 33 -4.71 15.16 -6.98
CA LEU A 33 -3.70 14.18 -6.58
C LEU A 33 -2.66 14.82 -5.66
N GLU A 34 -2.17 16.02 -5.99
CA GLU A 34 -1.22 16.77 -5.16
C GLU A 34 -1.80 17.12 -3.80
N ASN A 35 -3.03 17.64 -3.76
CA ASN A 35 -3.71 17.95 -2.50
C ASN A 35 -3.84 16.71 -1.61
N ILE A 36 -4.18 15.54 -2.17
CA ILE A 36 -4.23 14.31 -1.37
C ILE A 36 -2.84 13.91 -0.86
N MET A 37 -1.82 14.01 -1.72
CA MET A 37 -0.45 13.65 -1.34
C MET A 37 0.10 14.56 -0.24
N ASP A 38 -0.23 15.86 -0.27
CA ASP A 38 0.12 16.79 0.80
C ASP A 38 -0.71 16.53 2.07
N ASP A 39 -2.04 16.51 1.97
CA ASP A 39 -2.94 16.41 3.13
C ASP A 39 -2.85 15.06 3.86
N GLN A 40 -2.83 13.95 3.11
CA GLN A 40 -2.93 12.60 3.68
C GLN A 40 -1.56 11.94 3.90
N PHE A 41 -0.59 12.28 3.05
CA PHE A 41 0.73 11.63 3.06
C PHE A 41 1.85 12.61 3.43
N ASN A 42 1.56 13.89 3.65
CA ASN A 42 2.55 14.93 3.95
C ASN A 42 3.72 14.87 2.95
N THR A 43 3.37 14.75 1.67
CA THR A 43 4.28 14.52 0.55
C THR A 43 4.01 15.52 -0.55
N GLU A 44 4.97 16.41 -0.80
CA GLU A 44 4.95 17.32 -1.94
C GLU A 44 5.47 16.61 -3.19
N LEU A 45 4.74 16.71 -4.30
CA LEU A 45 5.19 16.29 -5.62
C LEU A 45 5.83 17.47 -6.33
N GLN A 46 7.05 17.31 -6.86
CA GLN A 46 7.80 18.38 -7.53
C GLN A 46 8.31 17.98 -8.93
N ASP A 47 7.90 16.80 -9.41
CA ASP A 47 8.43 16.13 -10.60
C ASP A 47 7.39 15.92 -11.71
N ASP A 48 6.33 16.75 -11.74
CA ASP A 48 5.20 16.64 -12.68
C ASP A 48 4.55 15.24 -12.71
N SER A 49 4.77 14.43 -11.67
CA SER A 49 4.26 13.07 -11.59
C SER A 49 2.74 13.04 -11.45
N SER A 50 2.15 14.02 -10.77
CA SER A 50 0.72 14.27 -10.67
C SER A 50 0.06 14.41 -12.04
N THR A 51 0.62 15.26 -12.90
CA THR A 51 0.17 15.51 -14.28
C THR A 51 0.21 14.23 -15.12
N GLN A 52 1.34 13.51 -15.08
CA GLN A 52 1.51 12.28 -15.84
C GLN A 52 0.53 11.18 -15.40
N VAL A 53 0.33 11.03 -14.09
CA VAL A 53 -0.65 10.08 -13.54
C VAL A 53 -2.07 10.48 -13.93
N ALA A 54 -2.40 11.78 -13.87
CA ALA A 54 -3.68 12.29 -14.30
C ALA A 54 -3.97 12.03 -15.80
N GLU A 55 -2.97 12.14 -16.67
CA GLU A 55 -3.12 11.86 -18.11
C GLU A 55 -3.47 10.40 -18.34
N GLU A 56 -2.77 9.52 -17.64
CA GLU A 56 -2.96 8.09 -17.73
C GLU A 56 -4.34 7.68 -17.19
N LEU A 57 -4.77 8.25 -16.06
CA LEU A 57 -6.11 8.04 -15.49
C LEU A 57 -7.22 8.47 -16.46
N LEU A 58 -7.09 9.66 -17.06
CA LEU A 58 -8.05 10.13 -18.07
C LEU A 58 -8.06 9.24 -19.31
N ARG A 59 -6.90 8.70 -19.72
CA ARG A 59 -6.81 7.77 -20.84
C ARG A 59 -7.64 6.51 -20.58
N PHE A 60 -7.51 5.91 -19.40
CA PHE A 60 -8.32 4.75 -19.00
C PHE A 60 -9.81 5.10 -18.86
N TYR A 61 -10.12 6.26 -18.29
CA TYR A 61 -11.50 6.72 -18.16
C TYR A 61 -12.18 6.85 -19.54
N ARG A 62 -11.48 7.37 -20.55
CA ARG A 62 -11.99 7.45 -21.92
C ARG A 62 -12.31 6.09 -22.51
N TYR A 63 -11.50 5.07 -22.26
CA TYR A 63 -11.81 3.70 -22.69
C TYR A 63 -13.09 3.17 -22.01
N CYS A 64 -13.29 3.47 -20.73
CA CYS A 64 -14.51 3.13 -20.01
C CYS A 64 -15.74 3.81 -20.61
N VAL A 65 -15.66 5.12 -20.91
CA VAL A 65 -16.76 5.88 -21.53
C VAL A 65 -17.08 5.39 -22.95
N GLN A 66 -16.07 4.97 -23.70
CA GLN A 66 -16.22 4.41 -25.06
C GLN A 66 -16.65 2.93 -25.07
N ASN A 67 -16.78 2.31 -23.89
CA ASN A 67 -17.06 0.89 -23.72
C ASN A 67 -16.06 -0.03 -24.47
N ASP A 68 -14.82 0.45 -24.64
CA ASP A 68 -13.72 -0.30 -25.26
C ASP A 68 -12.92 -1.05 -24.19
N GLU A 69 -13.57 -2.07 -23.63
CA GLU A 69 -12.99 -2.93 -22.60
C GLU A 69 -11.76 -3.69 -23.12
N SER A 70 -11.74 -4.04 -24.41
CA SER A 70 -10.61 -4.73 -25.05
C SER A 70 -9.33 -3.92 -25.01
N THR A 71 -9.39 -2.65 -25.41
CA THR A 71 -8.23 -1.76 -25.39
C THR A 71 -7.84 -1.44 -23.95
N ALA A 72 -8.81 -1.21 -23.07
CA ALA A 72 -8.54 -0.97 -21.66
C ALA A 72 -7.76 -2.13 -21.02
N LYS A 73 -8.17 -3.38 -21.24
CA LYS A 73 -7.45 -4.56 -20.75
C LYS A 73 -6.04 -4.67 -21.33
N THR A 74 -5.89 -4.41 -22.63
CA THR A 74 -4.58 -4.47 -23.30
C THR A 74 -3.61 -3.44 -22.76
N GLU A 75 -4.04 -2.20 -22.53
CA GLU A 75 -3.20 -1.17 -21.92
C GLU A 75 -2.93 -1.47 -20.44
N PHE A 76 -3.90 -2.03 -19.71
CA PHE A 76 -3.75 -2.43 -18.32
C PHE A 76 -2.69 -3.53 -18.13
N GLU A 77 -2.62 -4.51 -19.05
CA GLU A 77 -1.60 -5.56 -19.04
C GLU A 77 -0.17 -5.04 -19.28
N LYS A 78 -0.02 -3.84 -19.86
CA LYS A 78 1.30 -3.20 -20.02
C LYS A 78 1.78 -2.53 -18.75
N LEU A 79 0.88 -2.27 -17.79
CA LEU A 79 1.25 -1.63 -16.54
C LEU A 79 1.99 -2.62 -15.62
N PRO A 80 2.86 -2.11 -14.73
CA PRO A 80 3.48 -2.93 -13.71
C PRO A 80 2.41 -3.64 -12.88
N PRO A 81 2.66 -4.90 -12.45
CA PRO A 81 1.73 -5.60 -11.58
C PRO A 81 1.55 -4.83 -10.28
N VAL A 82 0.32 -4.83 -9.78
CA VAL A 82 -0.02 -4.21 -8.50
C VAL A 82 0.86 -4.83 -7.42
N GLN A 83 1.47 -3.95 -6.60
CA GLN A 83 2.35 -4.39 -5.53
C GLN A 83 1.56 -5.19 -4.49
N SER A 84 2.15 -6.28 -4.00
CA SER A 84 1.47 -7.22 -3.08
C SER A 84 1.00 -6.58 -1.77
N TRP A 85 1.60 -5.46 -1.36
CA TRP A 85 1.19 -4.70 -0.18
C TRP A 85 -0.10 -3.88 -0.40
N LEU A 86 -0.46 -3.60 -1.65
CA LEU A 86 -1.72 -2.96 -2.07
C LEU A 86 -2.82 -3.97 -2.40
N SER A 87 -2.49 -5.26 -2.51
CA SER A 87 -3.47 -6.29 -2.82
C SER A 87 -4.63 -6.26 -1.83
N LEU A 88 -5.85 -6.08 -2.37
CA LEU A 88 -7.11 -6.11 -1.63
C LEU A 88 -7.41 -7.50 -1.06
N GLU A 89 -6.78 -8.54 -1.61
CA GLU A 89 -6.83 -9.90 -1.11
C GLU A 89 -5.80 -10.07 0.01
N GLN A 90 -6.14 -9.67 1.23
CA GLN A 90 -5.56 -10.38 2.37
C GLN A 90 -6.18 -11.78 2.36
N PRO A 91 -5.38 -12.87 2.28
CA PRO A 91 -5.88 -14.16 2.68
C PRO A 91 -6.33 -14.00 4.13
N ILE A 92 -7.62 -14.23 4.39
CA ILE A 92 -8.13 -14.36 5.74
C ILE A 92 -7.27 -15.46 6.38
N ARG A 93 -6.25 -15.08 7.16
CA ARG A 93 -5.57 -16.05 8.00
C ARG A 93 -6.65 -16.51 8.96
N PRO A 94 -7.02 -17.80 9.01
CA PRO A 94 -7.92 -18.27 10.05
C PRO A 94 -7.25 -17.91 11.37
N SER A 95 -7.90 -17.02 12.12
CA SER A 95 -7.52 -16.68 13.48
C SER A 95 -7.36 -18.00 14.21
N GLN A 96 -6.14 -18.33 14.65
CA GLN A 96 -5.98 -19.45 15.56
C GLN A 96 -6.91 -19.22 16.74
N PRO A 97 -7.70 -20.22 17.16
CA PRO A 97 -8.55 -20.06 18.32
C PRO A 97 -7.67 -19.71 19.50
N VAL A 98 -7.88 -18.51 20.05
CA VAL A 98 -7.34 -18.10 21.33
C VAL A 98 -7.81 -19.15 22.33
N ARG A 99 -6.89 -20.03 22.74
CA ARG A 99 -7.13 -21.03 23.77
C ARG A 99 -7.37 -20.25 25.06
N ARG A 100 -8.64 -20.05 25.41
CA ARG A 100 -9.05 -19.61 26.73
C ARG A 100 -8.66 -20.73 27.71
N GLU A 101 -7.55 -20.56 28.41
CA GLU A 101 -7.32 -21.30 29.64
C GLU A 101 -7.72 -20.39 30.79
N SER A 102 -8.83 -20.76 31.42
CA SER A 102 -9.34 -20.18 32.65
C SER A 102 -8.36 -20.46 33.79
N SER A 103 -7.95 -19.39 34.46
CA SER A 103 -7.63 -19.27 35.90
C SER A 103 -7.42 -20.56 36.71
N SER A 104 -6.20 -20.77 37.22
CA SER A 104 -5.98 -21.36 38.54
C SER A 104 -4.68 -20.87 39.17
N SER A 105 -4.81 -20.38 40.40
CA SER A 105 -3.81 -19.97 41.38
C SER A 105 -2.66 -20.98 41.56
N ASP A 106 -1.41 -20.52 41.65
CA ASP A 106 -0.66 -20.55 42.91
C ASP A 106 0.70 -19.83 42.80
N GLU A 107 1.08 -19.21 43.91
CA GLU A 107 2.29 -18.43 44.13
C GLU A 107 3.52 -19.34 44.26
N ASP A 108 4.64 -18.97 43.63
CA ASP A 108 5.95 -19.24 44.23
C ASP A 108 6.98 -18.20 43.76
N MET A 109 7.69 -17.65 44.72
CA MET A 109 8.76 -16.67 44.52
C MET A 109 10.08 -17.40 44.31
N ASP A 110 10.88 -17.01 43.30
CA ASP A 110 12.33 -17.02 43.48
C ASP A 110 13.03 -16.01 42.56
N VAL A 111 14.19 -15.58 43.05
CA VAL A 111 14.87 -14.30 42.87
C VAL A 111 15.97 -14.37 41.79
N ASP A 112 16.23 -13.23 41.16
CA ASP A 112 17.53 -12.71 40.71
C ASP A 112 18.51 -13.63 39.94
N LYS A 113 18.79 -13.33 38.65
CA LYS A 113 20.08 -12.71 38.26
C LYS A 113 20.26 -12.51 36.74
N ASN A 114 20.84 -11.34 36.46
CA ASN A 114 21.85 -11.08 35.44
C ASN A 114 21.41 -10.52 34.08
N LYS A 115 21.67 -9.21 33.94
CA LYS A 115 21.87 -8.48 32.70
C LYS A 115 22.93 -9.17 31.83
N GLN A 116 22.70 -9.28 30.53
CA GLN A 116 23.74 -9.02 29.53
C GLN A 116 23.12 -8.75 28.16
N GLN A 117 23.24 -7.47 27.79
CA GLN A 117 22.97 -6.86 26.50
C GLN A 117 24.28 -6.94 25.72
N GLU A 118 24.43 -7.76 24.68
CA GLU A 118 25.55 -7.65 23.74
C GLU A 118 25.15 -8.05 22.31
N ASP A 119 24.98 -7.02 21.48
CA ASP A 119 25.40 -6.87 20.08
C ASP A 119 25.16 -7.99 19.06
N GLY A 120 24.13 -7.76 18.24
CA GLY A 120 23.93 -8.42 16.95
C GLY A 120 24.89 -7.93 15.87
N TRP A 121 26.08 -8.55 15.80
CA TRP A 121 26.88 -8.58 14.58
C TRP A 121 27.15 -10.03 14.15
N THR A 122 26.61 -10.41 12.99
CA THR A 122 26.82 -11.72 12.38
C THR A 122 28.14 -11.73 11.59
N VAL A 123 29.08 -12.58 11.99
CA VAL A 123 30.34 -12.81 11.28
C VAL A 123 30.12 -13.68 10.03
N VAL A 124 30.47 -13.16 8.85
CA VAL A 124 30.48 -13.92 7.59
C VAL A 124 31.86 -14.55 7.40
N THR A 125 31.94 -15.89 7.30
CA THR A 125 33.19 -16.57 6.94
C THR A 125 33.13 -17.05 5.49
N HIS A 126 34.09 -16.62 4.68
CA HIS A 126 34.23 -17.08 3.30
C HIS A 126 35.13 -18.33 3.27
N ARG A 127 34.59 -19.49 2.85
CA ARG A 127 35.40 -20.67 2.51
C ARG A 127 35.62 -20.72 1.00
N ARG A 128 36.87 -20.51 0.59
CA ARG A 128 37.36 -20.75 -0.77
C ARG A 128 37.92 -22.17 -0.81
N ASN A 129 37.23 -23.09 -1.49
CA ASN A 129 37.76 -24.44 -1.74
C ASN A 129 38.70 -24.41 -2.95
N LYS A 130 39.82 -25.11 -2.82
CA LYS A 130 40.84 -25.35 -3.86
C LYS A 130 40.55 -26.66 -4.55
#